data_AF-A0A1Q9C5G8-F1
#
_entry.id   AF-A0A1Q9C5G8-F1
#
_cell.length_a   1.000
_cell.length_b   1.000
_cell.length_c   1.000
_cell.angle_alpha   90.00
_cell.angle_beta   90.00
_cell.angle_gamma   90.00
#
_symmetry.space_group_name_H-M   'P 1'
#
loop_
_entity.id
_entity.type
_entity.pdbx_description
1 polymer ?
#
loop_
_entity_poly.entity_id
_entity_poly.type
_entity_poly.pdbx_seq_one_letter_code
_entity_poly.pdbx_strand_id
1 'polypeptide(L)'
;MPLLREQLANIPDVTAQFNSVRATAGRQHLFTDGACMLQDVKGLALAGWGVISASTGDVVSCGPLHGMWQTAPRAELCAVISAVRWAIATRVAVNLWTDCKHVVLGVQKLLDSPWDPLPIDNQDLWSQLAQLLQQLESGFLQIVHIPSHLDPARCESPFEEWVARHNAHADTVAGIANSNRSYAFQQLYMQVINEQLELKSIIRALRGIFFRIAAQTLQGKGQAVVENQHEAEEIQQVPLPVGVPRSETTAEAFPLDWRRRCEAIQIDLPVQFIVAVTEFFMEQDGDAAIAFEVSWIEFAFLVTVADVLEFPAFHPTAGVWVNARDMPLRPPLSNCGLTGKDLLDMARSALLALCTGLLVE
;
A
#
# COMPACT_ATOMS: atom_id res chain seq x y z
N MET A 1 1.22 6.25 -7.19
CA MET A 1 0.48 4.95 -7.21
C MET A 1 -0.31 4.66 -8.50
N PRO A 2 -1.18 5.54 -9.05
CA PRO A 2 -1.99 5.21 -10.23
C PRO A 2 -1.16 4.84 -11.47
N LEU A 3 -0.10 5.60 -11.75
CA LEU A 3 0.80 5.35 -12.88
C LEU A 3 1.53 4.00 -12.79
N LEU A 4 1.94 3.58 -11.57
CA LEU A 4 2.56 2.26 -11.38
C LEU A 4 1.57 1.13 -11.69
N ARG A 5 0.30 1.27 -11.26
CA ARG A 5 -0.75 0.29 -11.56
C ARG A 5 -1.02 0.20 -13.06
N GLU A 6 -1.05 1.32 -13.76
CA GLU A 6 -1.18 1.37 -15.22
C GLU A 6 -0.02 0.65 -15.91
N GLN A 7 1.23 0.93 -15.49
CA GLN A 7 2.41 0.24 -16.02
C GLN A 7 2.35 -1.27 -15.78
N LEU A 8 1.91 -1.71 -14.59
CA LEU A 8 1.71 -3.14 -14.28
C LEU A 8 0.63 -3.79 -15.15
N ALA A 9 -0.49 -3.09 -15.36
CA ALA A 9 -1.57 -3.57 -16.25
C ALA A 9 -1.10 -3.74 -17.70
N ASN A 10 -0.17 -2.90 -18.14
CA ASN A 10 0.34 -2.88 -19.51
C ASN A 10 1.54 -3.80 -19.75
N ILE A 11 1.99 -4.56 -18.74
CA ILE A 11 3.03 -5.58 -18.95
C ILE A 11 2.49 -6.62 -19.94
N PRO A 12 3.20 -6.90 -21.05
CA PRO A 12 2.73 -7.87 -22.03
C PRO A 12 2.75 -9.29 -21.46
N ASP A 13 1.77 -10.10 -21.84
CA ASP A 13 1.83 -11.55 -21.62
C ASP A 13 2.89 -12.16 -22.55
N VAL A 14 3.99 -12.63 -21.96
CA VAL A 14 5.11 -13.27 -22.67
C VAL A 14 5.17 -14.78 -22.43
N THR A 15 4.11 -15.40 -21.90
CA THR A 15 4.04 -16.86 -21.63
C THR A 15 4.11 -17.72 -22.89
N ALA A 16 3.97 -17.15 -24.08
CA ALA A 16 4.16 -17.84 -25.36
C ALA A 16 5.47 -17.47 -26.08
N GLN A 17 6.38 -16.73 -25.41
CA GLN A 17 7.67 -16.32 -25.97
C GLN A 17 8.76 -17.23 -25.42
N PHE A 18 9.43 -17.97 -26.31
CA PHE A 18 10.45 -18.95 -25.94
C PHE A 18 11.84 -18.48 -26.35
N ASN A 19 12.75 -18.44 -25.37
CA ASN A 19 14.17 -18.19 -25.59
C ASN A 19 14.85 -19.42 -26.22
N SER A 20 14.35 -20.62 -25.92
CA SER A 20 14.79 -21.87 -26.53
C SER A 20 13.61 -22.81 -26.80
N VAL A 21 13.58 -23.36 -28.02
CA VAL A 21 12.66 -24.44 -28.43
C VAL A 21 13.39 -25.77 -28.60
N ARG A 22 14.65 -25.85 -28.12
CA ARG A 22 15.45 -27.07 -28.23
C ARG A 22 14.87 -28.16 -27.33
N ALA A 23 14.71 -29.35 -27.88
CA ALA A 23 14.34 -30.54 -27.15
C ALA A 23 15.35 -31.67 -27.44
N THR A 24 15.62 -32.50 -26.45
CA THR A 24 16.39 -33.73 -26.64
C THR A 24 15.48 -34.90 -27.04
N ALA A 25 16.07 -36.06 -27.33
CA ALA A 25 15.27 -37.27 -27.57
C ALA A 25 14.54 -37.70 -26.28
N GLY A 26 13.25 -38.03 -26.41
CA GLY A 26 12.43 -38.51 -25.30
C GLY A 26 11.76 -37.39 -24.49
N ARG A 27 11.33 -37.74 -23.27
CA ARG A 27 10.57 -36.83 -22.39
C ARG A 27 11.48 -35.73 -21.84
N GLN A 28 11.02 -34.49 -21.92
CA GLN A 28 11.77 -33.31 -21.46
C GLN A 28 11.46 -33.03 -19.99
N HIS A 29 12.48 -32.59 -19.24
CA HIS A 29 12.34 -32.21 -17.84
C HIS A 29 12.39 -30.69 -17.72
N LEU A 30 11.25 -30.06 -17.44
CA LEU A 30 11.12 -28.62 -17.29
C LEU A 30 10.93 -28.27 -15.82
N PHE A 31 11.71 -27.33 -15.29
CA PHE A 31 11.54 -26.78 -13.95
C PHE A 31 10.94 -25.38 -14.06
N THR A 32 10.00 -25.07 -13.17
CA THR A 32 9.27 -23.81 -13.13
C THR A 32 9.25 -23.22 -11.74
N ASP A 33 9.32 -21.89 -11.67
CA ASP A 33 9.29 -21.14 -10.41
C ASP A 33 8.72 -19.72 -10.61
N GLY A 34 8.18 -19.14 -9.53
CA GLY A 34 7.66 -17.79 -9.43
C GLY A 34 8.30 -16.99 -8.29
N ALA A 35 9.07 -15.96 -8.64
CA ALA A 35 9.68 -15.06 -7.66
C ALA A 35 8.79 -13.84 -7.39
N CYS A 36 8.69 -13.40 -6.12
CA CYS A 36 7.96 -12.20 -5.74
C CYS A 36 8.74 -11.37 -4.71
N MET A 37 8.95 -10.08 -5.00
CA MET A 37 9.55 -9.11 -4.09
C MET A 37 8.48 -8.33 -3.33
N LEU A 38 8.77 -7.96 -2.08
CA LEU A 38 7.90 -7.12 -1.22
C LEU A 38 6.45 -7.62 -1.12
N GLN A 39 6.26 -8.94 -1.09
CA GLN A 39 4.95 -9.59 -1.04
C GLN A 39 4.08 -9.15 0.15
N ASP A 40 4.71 -8.79 1.28
CA ASP A 40 4.02 -8.36 2.50
C ASP A 40 3.52 -6.90 2.42
N VAL A 41 3.97 -6.14 1.40
CA VAL A 41 3.60 -4.74 1.23
C VAL A 41 2.58 -4.61 0.10
N LYS A 42 1.30 -4.53 0.49
CA LYS A 42 0.19 -4.38 -0.45
C LYS A 42 0.44 -3.21 -1.42
N GLY A 43 0.41 -3.53 -2.72
CA GLY A 43 0.55 -2.55 -3.80
C GLY A 43 1.99 -2.24 -4.21
N LEU A 44 3.00 -2.79 -3.53
CA LEU A 44 4.40 -2.70 -3.95
C LEU A 44 4.97 -4.04 -4.40
N ALA A 45 4.23 -5.14 -4.26
CA ALA A 45 4.70 -6.44 -4.73
C ALA A 45 5.03 -6.41 -6.23
N LEU A 46 6.15 -7.02 -6.61
CA LEU A 46 6.54 -7.24 -8.00
C LEU A 46 6.91 -8.70 -8.16
N ALA A 47 6.36 -9.38 -9.15
CA ALA A 47 6.62 -10.78 -9.37
C ALA A 47 7.14 -11.08 -10.78
N GLY A 48 7.88 -12.17 -10.93
CA GLY A 48 8.39 -12.68 -12.19
C GLY A 48 8.41 -14.20 -12.16
N TRP A 49 8.48 -14.80 -13.34
CA TRP A 49 8.37 -16.24 -13.50
C TRP A 49 9.44 -16.76 -14.45
N GLY A 50 9.80 -18.03 -14.30
CA GLY A 50 10.87 -18.66 -15.07
C GLY A 50 10.61 -20.12 -15.38
N VAL A 51 11.09 -20.56 -16.55
CA VAL A 51 11.08 -21.97 -16.98
C VAL A 51 12.47 -22.32 -17.53
N ILE A 52 13.05 -23.40 -17.00
CA ILE A 52 14.32 -23.95 -17.48
C ILE A 52 14.15 -25.40 -17.89
N SER A 53 14.96 -25.87 -18.84
CA SER A 53 14.99 -27.26 -19.28
C SER A 53 16.22 -27.95 -18.71
N ALA A 54 16.02 -28.87 -17.77
CA ALA A 54 17.09 -29.71 -17.25
C ALA A 54 17.63 -30.70 -18.30
N SER A 55 16.84 -30.98 -19.35
CA SER A 55 17.23 -31.84 -20.46
C SER A 55 18.24 -31.19 -21.41
N THR A 56 18.21 -29.86 -21.55
CA THR A 56 19.10 -29.11 -22.46
C THR A 56 20.05 -28.16 -21.75
N GLY A 57 19.77 -27.82 -20.49
CA GLY A 57 20.44 -26.76 -19.74
C GLY A 57 19.95 -25.34 -20.08
N ASP A 58 18.95 -25.19 -20.96
CA ASP A 58 18.50 -23.89 -21.44
C ASP A 58 17.49 -23.21 -20.53
N VAL A 59 17.52 -21.88 -20.52
CA VAL A 59 16.37 -21.08 -20.15
C VAL A 59 15.34 -21.17 -21.28
N VAL A 60 14.21 -21.81 -21.01
CA VAL A 60 13.15 -22.00 -22.01
C VAL A 60 12.39 -20.70 -22.23
N SER A 61 11.97 -20.07 -21.14
CA SER A 61 11.23 -18.80 -21.16
C SER A 61 11.25 -18.17 -19.77
N CYS A 62 11.10 -16.85 -19.71
CA CYS A 62 10.93 -16.13 -18.46
C CYS A 62 10.34 -14.75 -18.75
N GLY A 63 9.78 -14.12 -17.72
CA GLY A 63 9.29 -12.76 -17.85
C GLY A 63 8.81 -12.15 -16.55
N PRO A 64 8.65 -10.81 -16.50
CA PRO A 64 7.87 -10.19 -15.44
C PRO A 64 6.43 -10.71 -15.49
N LEU A 65 5.80 -10.86 -14.32
CA LEU A 65 4.39 -11.23 -14.26
C LEU A 65 3.54 -10.13 -14.88
N HIS A 66 2.64 -10.50 -15.78
CA HIS A 66 1.72 -9.55 -16.41
C HIS A 66 0.49 -9.26 -15.54
N GLY A 67 -0.11 -8.09 -15.76
CA GLY A 67 -1.32 -7.67 -15.06
C GLY A 67 -1.06 -7.00 -13.71
N MET A 68 -2.11 -6.38 -13.16
CA MET A 68 -2.02 -5.56 -11.94
C MET A 68 -1.70 -6.36 -10.68
N TRP A 69 -2.11 -7.64 -10.63
CA TRP A 69 -1.96 -8.48 -9.46
C TRP A 69 -0.62 -9.19 -9.49
N GLN A 70 0.34 -8.63 -8.76
CA GLN A 70 1.70 -9.14 -8.66
C GLN A 70 1.84 -10.01 -7.41
N THR A 71 1.74 -11.34 -7.56
CA THR A 71 1.82 -12.29 -6.42
C THR A 71 2.61 -13.53 -6.80
N ALA A 72 3.22 -14.18 -5.81
CA ALA A 72 3.96 -15.43 -6.03
C ALA A 72 3.07 -16.53 -6.64
N PRO A 73 1.85 -16.85 -6.13
CA PRO A 73 1.01 -17.89 -6.73
C PRO A 73 0.64 -17.64 -8.20
N ARG A 74 0.51 -16.37 -8.62
CA ARG A 74 0.26 -16.03 -10.02
C ARG A 74 1.50 -16.23 -10.89
N ALA A 75 2.67 -15.88 -10.37
CA ALA A 75 3.94 -16.12 -11.07
C ALA A 75 4.18 -17.62 -11.28
N GLU A 76 3.92 -18.46 -10.27
CA GLU A 76 3.98 -19.92 -10.38
C GLU A 76 3.07 -20.45 -11.51
N LEU A 77 1.81 -20.00 -11.52
CA LEU A 77 0.85 -20.40 -12.55
C LEU A 77 1.28 -19.94 -13.95
N CYS A 78 1.80 -18.72 -14.10
CA CYS A 78 2.33 -18.24 -15.37
C CYS A 78 3.53 -19.06 -15.86
N ALA A 79 4.42 -19.49 -14.95
CA ALA A 79 5.54 -20.36 -15.29
C ALA A 79 5.04 -21.71 -15.86
N VAL A 80 4.06 -22.33 -15.19
CA VAL A 80 3.43 -23.57 -15.64
C VAL A 80 2.69 -23.39 -16.97
N ILE A 81 1.94 -22.31 -17.14
CA ILE A 81 1.28 -21.96 -18.41
C ILE A 81 2.31 -21.87 -19.54
N SER A 82 3.44 -21.20 -19.30
CA SER A 82 4.51 -21.09 -20.30
C SER A 82 5.11 -22.46 -20.65
N ALA A 83 5.39 -23.30 -19.65
CA ALA A 83 5.90 -24.65 -19.87
C ALA A 83 4.93 -25.55 -20.66
N VAL A 84 3.62 -25.44 -20.38
CA VAL A 84 2.58 -26.16 -21.13
C VAL A 84 2.47 -25.64 -22.57
N ARG A 85 2.48 -24.32 -22.78
CA ARG A 85 2.52 -23.73 -24.13
C ARG A 85 3.74 -24.21 -24.91
N TRP A 86 4.90 -24.30 -24.26
CA TRP A 86 6.10 -24.83 -24.87
C TRP A 86 5.94 -26.30 -25.29
N ALA A 87 5.37 -27.14 -24.43
CA ALA A 87 5.09 -28.55 -24.74
C ALA A 87 4.16 -28.71 -25.94
N ILE A 88 3.11 -27.87 -26.03
CA ILE A 88 2.21 -27.82 -27.19
C ILE A 88 2.96 -27.42 -28.46
N ALA A 89 3.79 -26.37 -28.38
CA ALA A 89 4.52 -25.83 -29.53
C ALA A 89 5.58 -26.81 -30.06
N THR A 90 6.28 -27.53 -29.18
CA THR A 90 7.32 -28.50 -29.57
C THR A 90 6.76 -29.90 -29.83
N ARG A 91 5.53 -30.19 -29.39
CA ARG A 91 4.89 -31.52 -29.44
C ARG A 91 5.74 -32.61 -28.77
N VAL A 92 6.35 -32.29 -27.64
CA VAL A 92 7.17 -33.23 -26.87
C VAL A 92 6.53 -33.47 -25.51
N ALA A 93 6.60 -34.71 -25.04
CA ALA A 93 6.16 -35.06 -23.70
C ALA A 93 7.07 -34.41 -22.63
N VAL A 94 6.48 -33.94 -21.54
CA VAL A 94 7.15 -33.17 -20.48
C VAL A 94 6.91 -33.80 -19.11
N ASN A 95 7.97 -33.83 -18.30
CA ASN A 95 7.92 -33.86 -16.84
C ASN A 95 8.11 -32.44 -16.34
N LEU A 96 7.09 -31.89 -15.70
CA LEU A 96 7.07 -30.54 -15.16
C LEU A 96 7.34 -30.59 -13.66
N TRP A 97 8.39 -29.93 -13.21
CA TRP A 97 8.87 -29.93 -11.83
C TRP A 97 8.64 -28.54 -11.23
N THR A 98 7.95 -28.47 -10.10
CA THR A 98 7.69 -27.21 -9.36
C THR A 98 7.60 -27.50 -7.87
N ASP A 99 8.04 -26.57 -7.05
CA ASP A 99 7.89 -26.63 -5.59
C ASP A 99 6.57 -26.04 -5.08
N CYS A 100 5.74 -25.52 -5.99
CA CYS A 100 4.42 -25.01 -5.64
C CYS A 100 3.39 -26.15 -5.54
N LYS A 101 3.26 -26.73 -4.34
CA LYS A 101 2.29 -27.81 -4.06
C LYS A 101 0.86 -27.49 -4.50
N HIS A 102 0.41 -26.25 -4.33
CA HIS A 102 -0.93 -25.82 -4.75
C HIS A 102 -1.12 -25.97 -6.27
N VAL A 103 -0.13 -25.55 -7.06
CA VAL A 103 -0.14 -25.70 -8.51
C VAL A 103 -0.16 -27.16 -8.92
N VAL A 104 0.70 -28.00 -8.31
CA VAL A 104 0.75 -29.44 -8.60
C VAL A 104 -0.61 -30.10 -8.39
N LEU A 105 -1.24 -29.86 -7.25
CA LEU A 105 -2.56 -30.43 -6.94
C LEU A 105 -3.63 -29.94 -7.91
N GLY A 106 -3.62 -28.66 -8.27
CA GLY A 106 -4.58 -28.10 -9.21
C GLY A 106 -4.41 -28.63 -10.64
N VAL A 107 -3.18 -28.74 -11.13
CA VAL A 107 -2.89 -29.32 -12.46
C VAL A 107 -3.26 -30.80 -12.48
N GLN A 108 -2.88 -31.57 -11.46
CA GLN A 108 -3.22 -33.00 -11.39
C GLN A 108 -4.74 -33.20 -11.41
N LYS A 109 -5.49 -32.39 -10.65
CA LYS A 109 -6.95 -32.41 -10.66
C LYS A 109 -7.52 -32.11 -12.05
N LEU A 110 -6.94 -31.14 -12.77
CA LEU A 110 -7.37 -30.82 -14.14
C LEU A 110 -7.07 -31.93 -15.16
N LEU A 111 -5.96 -32.64 -14.98
CA LEU A 111 -5.60 -33.79 -15.82
C LEU A 111 -6.52 -34.99 -15.56
N ASP A 112 -6.87 -35.24 -14.30
CA ASP A 112 -7.72 -36.37 -13.91
C ASP A 112 -9.21 -36.11 -14.22
N SER A 113 -9.67 -34.88 -13.95
CA SER A 113 -11.07 -34.46 -14.08
C SER A 113 -11.17 -33.05 -14.70
N PRO A 114 -11.16 -32.92 -16.04
CA PRO A 114 -11.19 -31.62 -16.73
C PRO A 114 -12.43 -30.76 -16.47
N TRP A 115 -13.50 -31.36 -15.94
CA TRP A 115 -14.80 -30.72 -15.69
C TRP A 115 -14.98 -30.29 -14.23
N ASP A 116 -14.03 -30.60 -13.36
CA ASP A 116 -14.13 -30.23 -11.95
C ASP A 116 -14.06 -28.71 -11.76
N PRO A 117 -14.70 -28.18 -10.69
CA PRO A 117 -14.59 -26.77 -10.36
C PRO A 117 -13.12 -26.37 -10.16
N LEU A 118 -12.75 -25.28 -10.84
CA LEU A 118 -11.45 -24.62 -10.72
C LEU A 118 -11.32 -23.94 -9.34
N PRO A 119 -10.09 -23.76 -8.85
CA PRO A 119 -9.84 -22.90 -7.69
C PRO A 119 -10.42 -21.49 -7.90
N ILE A 120 -10.90 -20.88 -6.81
CA ILE A 120 -11.56 -19.55 -6.86
C ILE A 120 -10.52 -18.44 -7.04
N ASP A 121 -9.32 -18.62 -6.50
CA ASP A 121 -8.21 -17.71 -6.70
C ASP A 121 -7.63 -17.87 -8.11
N ASN A 122 -7.17 -16.77 -8.72
CA ASN A 122 -6.49 -16.79 -10.03
C ASN A 122 -7.26 -17.56 -11.12
N GLN A 123 -8.61 -17.50 -11.08
CA GLN A 123 -9.48 -18.21 -12.02
C GLN A 123 -9.15 -17.93 -13.48
N ASP A 124 -8.67 -16.73 -13.79
CA ASP A 124 -8.22 -16.34 -15.12
C ASP A 124 -7.10 -17.25 -15.63
N LEU A 125 -6.07 -17.47 -14.80
CA LEU A 125 -4.93 -18.33 -15.12
C LEU A 125 -5.30 -19.80 -15.09
N TRP A 126 -6.10 -20.25 -14.13
CA TRP A 126 -6.57 -21.64 -14.07
C TRP A 126 -7.44 -22.01 -15.28
N SER A 127 -8.32 -21.11 -15.73
CA SER A 127 -9.15 -21.32 -16.91
C SER A 127 -8.31 -21.42 -18.18
N GLN A 128 -7.30 -20.54 -18.30
CA GLN A 128 -6.35 -20.58 -19.40
C GLN A 128 -5.55 -21.90 -19.40
N LEU A 129 -5.05 -22.32 -18.25
CA LEU A 129 -4.31 -23.57 -18.11
C LEU A 129 -5.19 -24.77 -18.47
N ALA A 130 -6.45 -24.82 -18.01
CA ALA A 130 -7.39 -25.89 -18.37
C ALA A 130 -7.59 -26.00 -19.89
N GLN A 131 -7.74 -24.88 -20.59
CA GLN A 131 -7.87 -24.85 -22.06
C GLN A 131 -6.59 -25.33 -22.77
N LEU A 132 -5.41 -25.05 -22.21
CA LEU A 132 -4.14 -25.51 -22.76
C LEU A 132 -3.95 -27.01 -22.54
N LEU A 133 -4.30 -27.53 -21.36
CA LEU A 133 -4.20 -28.95 -21.05
C LEU A 133 -5.07 -29.82 -21.98
N GLN A 134 -6.23 -29.31 -22.43
CA GLN A 134 -7.08 -29.98 -23.41
C GLN A 134 -6.44 -30.15 -24.80
N GLN A 135 -5.40 -29.37 -25.12
CA GLN A 135 -4.67 -29.47 -26.38
C GLN A 135 -3.55 -30.51 -26.34
N LEU A 136 -3.20 -31.00 -25.15
CA LEU A 136 -2.18 -32.03 -24.98
C LEU A 136 -2.80 -33.42 -25.12
N GLU A 137 -2.07 -34.33 -25.74
CA GLU A 137 -2.43 -35.74 -25.74
C GLU A 137 -2.31 -36.34 -24.33
N SER A 138 -3.13 -37.36 -24.03
CA SER A 138 -3.09 -38.02 -22.73
C SER A 138 -1.68 -38.57 -22.44
N GLY A 139 -1.17 -38.28 -21.24
CA GLY A 139 0.17 -38.70 -20.82
C GLY A 139 1.33 -37.84 -21.35
N PHE A 140 1.08 -36.82 -22.18
CA PHE A 140 2.15 -35.90 -22.62
C PHE A 140 2.69 -35.06 -21.47
N LEU A 141 1.87 -34.69 -20.48
CA LEU A 141 2.30 -33.94 -19.31
C LEU A 141 2.25 -34.82 -18.06
N GLN A 142 3.33 -34.82 -17.29
CA GLN A 142 3.36 -35.28 -15.91
C GLN A 142 3.87 -34.13 -15.05
N ILE A 143 3.17 -33.81 -13.96
CA ILE A 143 3.59 -32.78 -13.04
C ILE A 143 4.09 -33.41 -11.73
N VAL A 144 5.19 -32.90 -11.20
CA VAL A 144 5.87 -33.45 -10.03
C VAL A 144 6.16 -32.34 -9.03
N HIS A 145 5.69 -32.53 -7.80
CA HIS A 145 6.05 -31.67 -6.68
C HIS A 145 7.46 -31.99 -6.18
N ILE A 146 8.24 -30.94 -5.95
CA ILE A 146 9.57 -31.03 -5.33
C ILE A 146 9.66 -30.12 -4.09
N PRO A 147 10.55 -30.39 -3.13
CA PRO A 147 10.76 -29.47 -2.01
C PRO A 147 11.41 -28.16 -2.47
N SER A 148 10.97 -27.04 -1.91
CA SER A 148 11.61 -25.74 -2.13
C SER A 148 12.93 -25.64 -1.36
N HIS A 149 13.84 -24.81 -1.87
CA HIS A 149 15.10 -24.40 -1.22
C HIS A 149 15.93 -25.54 -0.59
N LEU A 150 16.07 -26.67 -1.31
CA LEU A 150 16.96 -27.74 -0.89
C LEU A 150 18.41 -27.24 -0.79
N ASP A 151 19.04 -27.45 0.35
CA ASP A 151 20.46 -27.16 0.57
C ASP A 151 21.31 -28.20 -0.17
N PRO A 152 22.06 -27.82 -1.22
CA PRO A 152 22.88 -28.77 -1.98
C PRO A 152 23.91 -29.51 -1.12
N ALA A 153 24.34 -28.92 0.00
CA ALA A 153 25.30 -29.55 0.92
C ALA A 153 24.68 -30.67 1.76
N ARG A 154 23.34 -30.77 1.80
CA ARG A 154 22.58 -31.76 2.57
C ARG A 154 21.88 -32.79 1.70
N CYS A 155 22.04 -32.75 0.37
CA CYS A 155 21.49 -33.75 -0.52
C CYS A 155 22.16 -35.11 -0.26
N GLU A 156 21.35 -36.15 -0.10
CA GLU A 156 21.84 -37.51 0.20
C GLU A 156 21.93 -38.39 -1.05
N SER A 157 21.41 -37.91 -2.19
CA SER A 157 21.40 -38.66 -3.44
C SER A 157 21.65 -37.80 -4.68
N PRO A 158 22.16 -38.40 -5.78
CA PRO A 158 22.31 -37.70 -7.06
C PRO A 158 21.00 -37.15 -7.63
N PHE A 159 19.87 -37.78 -7.30
CA PHE A 159 18.56 -37.30 -7.70
C PHE A 159 18.19 -36.01 -6.95
N GLU A 160 18.40 -35.96 -5.63
CA GLU A 160 18.16 -34.76 -4.84
C GLU A 160 19.06 -33.61 -5.27
N GLU A 161 20.34 -33.87 -5.53
CA GLU A 161 21.26 -32.86 -6.08
C GLU A 161 20.77 -32.33 -7.44
N TRP A 162 20.24 -33.21 -8.29
CA TRP A 162 19.69 -32.82 -9.59
C TRP A 162 18.44 -31.94 -9.44
N VAL A 163 17.53 -32.30 -8.54
CA VAL A 163 16.33 -31.49 -8.23
C VAL A 163 16.74 -30.14 -7.64
N ALA A 164 17.60 -30.13 -6.63
CA ALA A 164 18.04 -28.91 -5.95
C ALA A 164 18.71 -27.93 -6.94
N ARG A 165 19.63 -28.43 -7.78
CA ARG A 165 20.34 -27.62 -8.78
C ARG A 165 19.37 -26.97 -9.77
N HIS A 166 18.45 -27.73 -10.34
CA HIS A 166 17.57 -27.23 -11.39
C HIS A 166 16.42 -26.38 -10.85
N ASN A 167 15.95 -26.65 -9.62
CA ASN A 167 15.02 -25.75 -8.95
C ASN A 167 15.67 -24.40 -8.65
N ALA A 168 16.91 -24.40 -8.13
CA ALA A 168 17.67 -23.17 -7.90
C ALA A 168 17.91 -22.36 -9.20
N HIS A 169 18.09 -23.04 -10.34
CA HIS A 169 18.16 -22.37 -11.64
C HIS A 169 16.82 -21.73 -12.02
N ALA A 170 15.69 -22.39 -11.78
CA ALA A 170 14.36 -21.82 -12.04
C ALA A 170 14.11 -20.58 -11.16
N ASP A 171 14.40 -20.65 -9.86
CA ASP A 171 14.34 -19.53 -8.90
C ASP A 171 15.19 -18.34 -9.38
N THR A 172 16.44 -18.61 -9.74
CA THR A 172 17.37 -17.60 -10.25
C THR A 172 16.80 -16.92 -11.51
N VAL A 173 16.27 -17.69 -12.45
CA VAL A 173 15.69 -17.16 -13.68
C VAL A 173 14.44 -16.33 -13.39
N ALA A 174 13.56 -16.77 -12.50
CA ALA A 174 12.37 -16.02 -12.09
C ALA A 174 12.75 -14.70 -11.39
N GLY A 175 13.75 -14.72 -10.52
CA GLY A 175 14.29 -13.53 -9.83
C GLY A 175 14.94 -12.53 -10.78
N ILE A 176 15.74 -13.00 -11.74
CA ILE A 176 16.31 -12.17 -12.81
C ILE A 176 15.19 -11.56 -13.65
N ALA A 177 14.20 -12.35 -14.07
CA ALA A 177 13.09 -11.87 -14.88
C ALA A 177 12.25 -10.80 -14.17
N ASN A 178 12.04 -10.95 -12.85
CA ASN A 178 11.36 -9.95 -12.04
C ASN A 178 12.16 -8.64 -11.96
N SER A 179 13.49 -8.74 -11.86
CA SER A 179 14.39 -7.58 -11.76
C SER A 179 14.60 -6.89 -13.11
N ASN A 180 14.50 -7.64 -14.21
CA ASN A 180 14.73 -7.17 -15.58
C ASN A 180 13.53 -6.40 -16.15
N ARG A 181 13.17 -5.31 -15.49
CA ARG A 181 12.14 -4.36 -15.91
C ARG A 181 12.79 -3.14 -16.57
N SER A 182 12.00 -2.41 -17.37
CA SER A 182 12.52 -1.22 -18.04
C SER A 182 13.03 -0.19 -17.02
N TYR A 183 14.05 0.58 -17.41
CA TYR A 183 14.60 1.62 -16.55
C TYR A 183 13.52 2.62 -16.10
N ALA A 184 12.63 3.02 -17.01
CA ALA A 184 11.50 3.90 -16.70
C ALA A 184 10.58 3.30 -15.63
N PHE A 185 10.29 2.00 -15.71
CA PHE A 185 9.50 1.31 -14.68
C PHE A 185 10.22 1.33 -13.33
N GLN A 186 11.51 0.99 -13.31
CA GLN A 186 12.29 0.94 -12.07
C GLN A 186 12.37 2.31 -11.39
N GLN A 187 12.56 3.39 -12.15
CA GLN A 187 12.56 4.76 -11.61
C GLN A 187 11.21 5.11 -10.97
N LEU A 188 10.11 4.85 -11.68
CA LEU A 188 8.77 5.07 -11.15
C LEU A 188 8.50 4.25 -9.87
N TYR A 189 8.93 2.99 -9.86
CA TYR A 189 8.76 2.11 -8.72
C TYR A 189 9.55 2.60 -7.50
N MET A 190 10.79 3.02 -7.69
CA MET A 190 11.60 3.61 -6.61
C MET A 190 11.01 4.91 -6.07
N GLN A 191 10.49 5.78 -6.93
CA GLN A 191 9.79 6.99 -6.49
C GLN A 191 8.59 6.64 -5.60
N VAL A 192 7.78 5.67 -6.02
CA VAL A 192 6.62 5.20 -5.24
C VAL A 192 7.04 4.60 -3.90
N ILE A 193 8.13 3.83 -3.84
CA ILE A 193 8.66 3.31 -2.58
C ILE A 193 9.03 4.46 -1.64
N ASN A 194 9.75 5.47 -2.13
CA ASN A 194 10.19 6.61 -1.33
C ASN A 194 8.98 7.40 -0.79
N GLU A 195 8.00 7.70 -1.63
CA GLU A 195 6.74 8.35 -1.21
C GLU A 195 6.01 7.56 -0.11
N GLN A 196 5.99 6.22 -0.21
CA GLN A 196 5.39 5.36 0.81
C GLN A 196 6.18 5.34 2.11
N LEU A 197 7.51 5.35 2.06
CA LEU A 197 8.36 5.41 3.24
C LEU A 197 8.21 6.76 3.97
N GLU A 198 8.17 7.86 3.23
CA GLU A 198 7.89 9.20 3.76
C GLU A 198 6.52 9.24 4.44
N LEU A 199 5.47 8.77 3.76
CA LEU A 199 4.13 8.74 4.34
C LEU A 199 4.06 7.87 5.61
N LYS A 200 4.71 6.69 5.60
CA LYS A 200 4.82 5.84 6.80
C LYS A 200 5.52 6.57 7.95
N SER A 201 6.57 7.33 7.65
CA SER A 201 7.30 8.10 8.67
C SER A 201 6.41 9.18 9.29
N ILE A 202 5.64 9.89 8.46
CA ILE A 202 4.69 10.92 8.91
C ILE A 202 3.61 10.28 9.80
N ILE A 203 3.00 9.17 9.36
CA ILE A 203 1.98 8.45 10.13
C ILE A 203 2.55 7.97 11.47
N ARG A 204 3.79 7.47 11.50
CA ARG A 204 4.45 7.07 12.75
C ARG A 204 4.71 8.25 13.68
N ALA A 205 5.16 9.38 13.15
CA ALA A 205 5.37 10.60 13.93
C ALA A 205 4.06 11.08 14.56
N LEU A 206 2.98 11.15 13.76
CA LEU A 206 1.63 11.47 14.23
C LEU A 206 1.18 10.49 15.32
N ARG A 207 1.36 9.19 15.12
CA ARG A 207 1.06 8.15 16.12
C ARG A 207 1.83 8.36 17.43
N GLY A 208 3.10 8.71 17.36
CA GLY A 208 3.93 9.00 18.53
C GLY A 208 3.44 10.23 19.30
N ILE A 209 2.95 11.26 18.60
CA ILE A 209 2.30 12.43 19.21
C ILE A 209 1.01 11.99 19.90
N PHE A 210 0.14 11.24 19.22
CA PHE A 210 -1.12 10.73 19.78
C PHE A 210 -0.91 9.96 21.09
N PHE A 211 0.04 9.02 21.14
CA PHE A 211 0.28 8.24 22.34
C PHE A 211 0.87 9.06 23.49
N ARG A 212 1.71 10.06 23.18
CA ARG A 212 2.29 10.94 24.21
C ARG A 212 1.24 11.82 24.86
N ILE A 213 0.35 12.39 24.05
CA ILE A 213 -0.78 13.18 24.55
C ILE A 213 -1.69 12.30 25.40
N ALA A 214 -2.06 11.12 24.91
CA ALA A 214 -2.90 10.18 25.67
C ALA A 214 -2.27 9.79 27.03
N ALA A 215 -0.96 9.54 27.06
CA ALA A 215 -0.24 9.25 28.31
C ALA A 215 -0.27 10.43 29.29
N GLN A 216 -0.14 11.68 28.81
CA GLN A 216 -0.21 12.88 29.64
C GLN A 216 -1.63 13.14 30.17
N THR A 217 -2.68 12.92 29.36
CA THR A 217 -4.08 13.04 29.79
C THR A 217 -4.45 11.99 30.84
N LEU A 218 -3.89 10.78 30.75
CA LEU A 218 -4.07 9.71 31.75
C LEU A 218 -3.30 9.98 33.05
N GLN A 219 -2.16 10.67 33.00
CA GLN A 219 -1.44 11.10 34.21
C GLN A 219 -2.11 12.28 34.92
N GLY A 220 -2.80 13.17 34.19
CA GLY A 220 -3.57 14.29 34.76
C GLY A 220 -4.91 13.88 35.40
N LYS A 221 -5.46 12.72 35.05
CA LYS A 221 -6.62 12.10 35.70
C LYS A 221 -6.15 10.87 36.46
N GLY A 222 -5.72 11.05 37.71
CA GLY A 222 -5.14 9.97 38.49
C GLY A 222 -6.00 8.70 38.49
N GLN A 223 -5.61 7.68 37.71
CA GLN A 223 -5.48 6.27 38.11
C GLN A 223 -5.06 5.33 36.96
N ALA A 224 -4.17 4.42 37.34
CA ALA A 224 -3.88 3.08 36.81
C ALA A 224 -3.46 2.92 35.34
N VAL A 225 -2.13 2.90 35.13
CA VAL A 225 -1.48 2.33 33.95
C VAL A 225 -1.67 0.81 33.95
N VAL A 226 -2.39 0.29 32.97
CA VAL A 226 -2.28 -1.11 32.57
C VAL A 226 -1.12 -1.19 31.58
N GLU A 227 -0.03 -1.82 32.00
CA GLU A 227 1.11 -2.15 31.14
C GLU A 227 0.64 -3.14 30.07
N ASN A 228 0.49 -2.67 28.84
CA ASN A 228 0.55 -3.54 27.67
C ASN A 228 1.98 -3.50 27.13
N GLN A 229 2.74 -4.54 27.49
CA GLN A 229 4.01 -4.88 26.89
C GLN A 229 3.76 -5.33 25.44
N HIS A 230 3.94 -4.43 24.48
CA HIS A 230 4.30 -4.81 23.11
C HIS A 230 5.23 -3.76 22.52
N GLU A 231 6.46 -4.21 22.31
CA GLU A 231 7.48 -3.72 21.38
C GLU A 231 7.79 -2.21 21.42
N ALA A 232 8.74 -1.87 22.29
CA ALA A 232 9.52 -0.65 22.18
C ALA A 232 10.45 -0.74 20.97
N GLU A 233 9.94 -0.40 19.78
CA GLU A 233 10.81 -0.02 18.66
C GLU A 233 11.42 1.36 18.97
N GLU A 234 12.76 1.43 18.94
CA GLU A 234 13.53 2.66 19.18
C GLU A 234 13.00 3.82 18.33
N ILE A 235 12.54 4.87 19.02
CA ILE A 235 12.09 6.11 18.41
C ILE A 235 13.33 6.80 17.81
N GLN A 236 13.58 6.61 16.51
CA GLN A 236 14.48 7.48 15.78
C GLN A 236 13.92 8.90 15.82
N GLN A 237 14.71 9.84 16.34
CA GLN A 237 14.37 11.25 16.41
C GLN A 237 14.16 11.77 14.98
N VAL A 238 12.90 12.04 14.63
CA VAL A 238 12.53 12.69 13.37
C VAL A 238 12.94 14.17 13.46
N PRO A 239 13.60 14.75 12.45
CA PRO A 239 13.88 16.19 12.44
C PRO A 239 12.55 16.96 12.47
N LEU A 240 12.44 17.89 13.40
CA LEU A 240 11.28 18.78 13.55
C LEU A 240 11.06 19.58 12.25
N PRO A 241 9.80 19.94 11.93
CA PRO A 241 9.51 20.78 10.77
C PRO A 241 10.36 22.05 10.79
N VAL A 242 10.99 22.38 9.66
CA VAL A 242 11.85 23.55 9.51
C VAL A 242 10.95 24.77 9.38
N GLY A 243 10.81 25.53 10.47
CA GLY A 243 10.07 26.78 10.43
C GLY A 243 10.80 27.87 9.64
N VAL A 244 10.04 28.83 9.12
CA VAL A 244 10.57 29.95 8.32
C VAL A 244 10.70 31.22 9.16
N PRO A 245 11.69 32.09 8.89
CA PRO A 245 11.76 33.40 9.54
C PRO A 245 10.48 34.20 9.30
N ARG A 246 9.93 34.78 10.38
CA ARG A 246 8.70 35.56 10.33
C ARG A 246 8.89 36.82 9.47
N SER A 247 7.97 37.06 8.53
CA SER A 247 8.03 38.23 7.62
C SER A 247 7.21 39.44 8.12
N GLU A 248 6.07 39.21 8.77
CA GLU A 248 5.14 40.24 9.28
C GLU A 248 4.42 39.70 10.54
N THR A 249 3.94 40.57 11.42
CA THR A 249 3.13 40.11 12.58
C THR A 249 1.67 39.93 12.16
N THR A 250 1.04 38.87 12.64
CA THR A 250 -0.38 38.58 12.39
C THR A 250 -1.26 39.76 12.84
N ALA A 251 -0.88 40.47 13.91
CA ALA A 251 -1.57 41.68 14.39
C ALA A 251 -1.53 42.86 13.40
N GLU A 252 -0.52 42.96 12.53
CA GLU A 252 -0.41 44.00 11.49
C GLU A 252 -1.29 43.68 10.26
N ALA A 253 -1.62 42.41 10.05
CA ALA A 253 -2.47 41.96 8.95
C ALA A 253 -3.98 42.16 9.21
N PHE A 254 -4.40 42.32 10.47
CA PHE A 254 -5.82 42.50 10.83
C PHE A 254 -6.21 43.98 10.95
N PRO A 255 -7.41 44.38 10.47
CA PRO A 255 -7.97 45.70 10.73
C PRO A 255 -8.12 45.99 12.24
N LEU A 256 -7.91 47.23 12.68
CA LEU A 256 -8.07 47.63 14.09
C LEU A 256 -9.47 47.36 14.66
N ASP A 257 -10.48 47.25 13.80
CA ASP A 257 -11.87 46.97 14.13
C ASP A 257 -12.27 45.50 13.87
N TRP A 258 -11.30 44.58 13.71
CA TRP A 258 -11.56 43.18 13.34
C TRP A 258 -12.60 42.48 14.22
N ARG A 259 -12.64 42.75 15.54
CA ARG A 259 -13.66 42.18 16.44
C ARG A 259 -15.09 42.56 16.04
N ARG A 260 -15.31 43.80 15.63
CA ARG A 260 -16.62 44.26 15.11
C ARG A 260 -16.92 43.65 13.75
N ARG A 261 -15.88 43.41 12.93
CA ARG A 261 -16.03 42.74 11.64
C ARG A 261 -16.43 41.27 11.80
N CYS A 262 -15.97 40.59 12.85
CA CYS A 262 -16.43 39.22 13.17
C CYS A 262 -17.95 39.15 13.36
N GLU A 263 -18.58 40.19 13.93
CA GLU A 263 -20.05 40.25 14.09
C GLU A 263 -20.78 40.49 12.77
N ALA A 264 -20.11 41.09 11.78
CA ALA A 264 -20.66 41.37 10.45
C ALA A 264 -20.47 40.23 9.44
N ILE A 265 -19.67 39.21 9.78
CA ILE A 265 -19.42 38.05 8.93
C ILE A 265 -20.61 37.09 9.01
N GLN A 266 -21.30 36.88 7.88
CA GLN A 266 -22.37 35.89 7.76
C GLN A 266 -21.79 34.50 7.56
N ILE A 267 -21.36 33.87 8.65
CA ILE A 267 -20.93 32.46 8.67
C ILE A 267 -21.76 31.71 9.70
N ASP A 268 -22.10 30.46 9.39
CA ASP A 268 -22.88 29.57 10.25
C ASP A 268 -22.13 29.12 11.53
N LEU A 269 -21.19 29.90 12.05
CA LEU A 269 -20.45 29.64 13.28
C LEU A 269 -20.70 30.72 14.32
N PRO A 270 -20.68 30.38 15.64
CA PRO A 270 -20.76 31.39 16.67
C PRO A 270 -19.60 32.39 16.57
N VAL A 271 -19.93 33.68 16.52
CA VAL A 271 -18.95 34.78 16.46
C VAL A 271 -17.90 34.66 17.57
N GLN A 272 -18.32 34.21 18.76
CA GLN A 272 -17.44 34.00 19.91
C GLN A 272 -16.34 32.97 19.65
N PHE A 273 -16.64 31.92 18.87
CA PHE A 273 -15.65 30.92 18.47
C PHE A 273 -14.65 31.50 17.47
N ILE A 274 -15.12 32.27 16.48
CA ILE A 274 -14.25 32.94 15.50
C ILE A 274 -13.32 33.94 16.19
N VAL A 275 -13.84 34.71 17.14
CA VAL A 275 -13.05 35.65 17.94
C VAL A 275 -11.98 34.90 18.74
N ALA A 276 -12.36 33.83 19.43
CA ALA A 276 -11.42 33.07 20.26
C ALA A 276 -10.33 32.37 19.42
N VAL A 277 -10.67 31.82 18.24
CA VAL A 277 -9.69 31.30 17.27
C VAL A 277 -8.70 32.40 16.83
N THR A 278 -9.21 33.59 16.54
CA THR A 278 -8.38 34.73 16.09
C THR A 278 -7.43 35.21 17.20
N GLU A 279 -7.93 35.31 18.44
CA GLU A 279 -7.13 35.68 19.61
C GLU A 279 -6.04 34.65 19.90
N PHE A 280 -6.38 33.36 19.80
CA PHE A 280 -5.40 32.29 19.95
C PHE A 280 -4.26 32.43 18.92
N PHE A 281 -4.57 32.68 17.65
CA PHE A 281 -3.51 32.90 16.65
C PHE A 281 -2.68 34.15 16.92
N MET A 282 -3.31 35.26 17.33
CA MET A 282 -2.58 36.49 17.69
C MET A 282 -1.64 36.30 18.89
N GLU A 283 -2.07 35.53 19.89
CA GLU A 283 -1.27 35.23 21.08
C GLU A 283 -0.08 34.33 20.73
N GLN A 284 -0.30 33.26 19.96
CA GLN A 284 0.77 32.37 19.51
C GLN A 284 1.77 33.08 18.57
N ASP A 285 1.29 34.00 17.73
CA ASP A 285 2.14 34.79 16.82
C ASP A 285 2.97 35.86 17.56
N GLY A 286 2.42 36.47 18.62
CA GLY A 286 3.11 37.45 19.44
C GLY A 286 4.38 36.91 20.10
N ASP A 287 4.36 35.63 20.48
CA ASP A 287 5.44 34.94 21.18
C ASP A 287 6.43 34.21 20.23
N ALA A 288 6.17 34.18 18.92
CA ALA A 288 6.92 33.36 17.97
C ALA A 288 8.01 34.15 17.20
N ALA A 289 9.24 33.61 17.21
CA ALA A 289 10.35 34.09 16.36
C ALA A 289 10.39 33.43 14.97
N ILE A 290 9.68 32.32 14.80
CA ILE A 290 9.70 31.44 13.63
C ILE A 290 8.24 31.06 13.33
N ALA A 291 7.85 31.11 12.05
CA ALA A 291 6.54 30.66 11.61
C ALA A 291 6.58 29.20 11.14
N PHE A 292 5.55 28.44 11.49
CA PHE A 292 5.36 27.06 11.04
C PHE A 292 4.12 26.99 10.15
N GLU A 293 4.19 26.20 9.08
CA GLU A 293 2.99 25.82 8.36
C GLU A 293 2.27 24.74 9.16
N VAL A 294 1.05 25.05 9.60
CA VAL A 294 0.23 24.17 10.44
C VAL A 294 -0.98 23.74 9.63
N SER A 295 -1.18 22.45 9.47
CA SER A 295 -2.40 21.91 8.86
C SER A 295 -3.60 22.11 9.79
N TRP A 296 -4.81 22.13 9.23
CA TRP A 296 -6.04 22.30 10.02
C TRP A 296 -6.26 21.24 11.08
N ILE A 297 -5.76 20.03 10.85
CA ILE A 297 -5.78 18.94 11.82
C ILE A 297 -4.85 19.27 12.99
N GLU A 298 -3.62 19.71 12.71
CA GLU A 298 -2.66 20.12 13.73
C GLU A 298 -3.16 21.34 14.53
N PHE A 299 -3.85 22.29 13.88
CA PHE A 299 -4.50 23.42 14.57
C PHE A 299 -5.57 22.96 15.56
N ALA A 300 -6.49 22.09 15.12
CA ALA A 300 -7.53 21.55 16.00
C ALA A 300 -6.93 20.81 17.21
N PHE A 301 -5.78 20.15 17.01
CA PHE A 301 -5.02 19.53 18.08
C PHE A 301 -4.35 20.54 19.02
N LEU A 302 -3.66 21.57 18.50
CA LEU A 302 -3.04 22.62 19.30
C LEU A 302 -4.06 23.26 20.25
N VAL A 303 -5.23 23.56 19.70
CA VAL A 303 -6.35 24.16 20.43
C VAL A 303 -6.93 23.22 21.50
N THR A 304 -7.13 21.95 21.14
CA THR A 304 -7.71 20.96 22.06
C THR A 304 -6.74 20.58 23.18
N VAL A 305 -5.44 20.52 22.90
CA VAL A 305 -4.39 20.22 23.89
C VAL A 305 -4.17 21.40 24.84
N ALA A 306 -4.24 22.63 24.32
CA ALA A 306 -4.11 23.82 25.15
C ALA A 306 -5.36 24.08 26.03
N ASP A 307 -6.48 23.40 25.75
CA ASP A 307 -7.79 23.60 26.41
C ASP A 307 -8.25 25.07 26.38
N VAL A 308 -7.87 25.79 25.32
CA VAL A 308 -8.08 27.24 25.20
C VAL A 308 -9.37 27.58 24.48
N LEU A 309 -9.86 26.72 23.57
CA LEU A 309 -11.08 26.97 22.80
C LEU A 309 -12.13 25.90 23.01
N GLU A 310 -13.35 26.34 23.32
CA GLU A 310 -14.54 25.49 23.26
C GLU A 310 -15.05 25.41 21.83
N PHE A 311 -15.00 24.22 21.23
CA PHE A 311 -15.58 23.98 19.91
C PHE A 311 -17.11 24.14 19.95
N PRO A 312 -17.73 24.76 18.94
CA PRO A 312 -19.17 24.90 18.89
C PRO A 312 -19.85 23.55 18.64
N ALA A 313 -21.10 23.42 19.05
CA ALA A 313 -21.91 22.23 18.87
C ALA A 313 -23.01 22.49 17.84
N PHE A 314 -23.29 21.51 16.99
CA PHE A 314 -24.37 21.61 16.01
C PHE A 314 -25.72 21.33 16.68
N HIS A 315 -26.68 22.25 16.58
CA HIS A 315 -28.02 22.08 17.12
C HIS A 315 -28.93 21.38 16.10
N PRO A 316 -29.20 20.07 16.24
CA PRO A 316 -29.78 19.26 15.17
C PRO A 316 -31.20 19.69 14.76
N THR A 317 -31.98 20.27 15.67
CA THR A 317 -33.34 20.75 15.41
C THR A 317 -33.42 22.19 14.92
N ALA A 318 -32.36 22.99 15.09
CA ALA A 318 -32.32 24.39 14.66
C ALA A 318 -31.45 24.58 13.41
N GLY A 319 -30.63 23.58 13.06
CA GLY A 319 -29.78 23.60 11.87
C GLY A 319 -28.63 24.60 11.98
N VAL A 320 -28.27 25.06 13.18
CA VAL A 320 -27.26 26.09 13.42
C VAL A 320 -26.20 25.61 14.41
N TRP A 321 -24.97 26.13 14.26
CA TRP A 321 -23.94 25.94 15.26
C TRP A 321 -24.14 26.92 16.41
N VAL A 322 -24.09 26.40 17.64
CA VAL A 322 -24.24 27.16 18.88
C VAL A 322 -23.01 26.94 19.77
N ASN A 323 -22.80 27.79 20.77
CA ASN A 323 -21.72 27.53 21.73
C ASN A 323 -22.03 26.23 22.49
N ALA A 324 -21.02 25.39 22.71
CA ALA A 324 -21.21 24.11 23.40
C ALA A 324 -21.75 24.26 24.84
N ARG A 325 -21.56 25.43 25.47
CA ARG A 325 -22.12 25.80 26.78
C ARG A 325 -23.64 26.07 26.76
N ASP A 326 -24.19 26.42 25.60
CA ASP A 326 -25.62 26.74 25.46
C ASP A 326 -26.46 25.47 25.20
N MET A 327 -25.81 24.30 25.13
CA MET A 327 -26.45 23.02 24.83
C MET A 327 -26.64 22.17 26.11
N PRO A 328 -27.89 21.84 26.49
CA PRO A 328 -28.17 21.10 27.73
C PRO A 328 -27.66 19.65 27.74
N LEU A 329 -27.41 19.07 26.56
CA LEU A 329 -26.82 17.74 26.37
C LEU A 329 -25.85 17.83 25.18
N ARG A 330 -24.55 17.58 25.40
CA ARG A 330 -23.55 17.54 24.33
C ARG A 330 -23.72 16.23 23.52
N PRO A 331 -24.21 16.24 22.27
CA PRO A 331 -24.19 15.04 21.45
C PRO A 331 -22.75 14.69 21.06
N PRO A 332 -22.40 13.40 20.92
CA PRO A 332 -21.12 13.01 20.35
C PRO A 332 -21.03 13.52 18.90
N LEU A 333 -19.86 14.04 18.51
CA LEU A 333 -19.56 14.59 17.17
C LEU A 333 -19.92 13.64 16.01
N SER A 334 -20.08 12.34 16.29
CA SER A 334 -20.43 11.30 15.32
C SER A 334 -21.85 11.40 14.73
N ASN A 335 -22.75 12.21 15.31
CA ASN A 335 -24.17 12.23 14.91
C ASN A 335 -24.59 13.39 13.99
N CYS A 336 -23.67 14.28 13.58
CA CYS A 336 -24.03 15.53 12.90
C CYS A 336 -23.87 15.52 11.38
N GLY A 337 -23.38 14.43 10.76
CA GLY A 337 -23.22 14.31 9.30
C GLY A 337 -22.17 15.23 8.67
N LEU A 338 -21.69 16.23 9.41
CA LEU A 338 -20.55 17.08 9.11
C LEU A 338 -19.31 16.56 9.84
N THR A 339 -18.17 16.58 9.14
CA THR A 339 -16.88 16.19 9.69
C THR A 339 -16.24 17.38 10.41
N GLY A 340 -15.32 17.13 11.35
CA GLY A 340 -14.56 18.22 12.00
C GLY A 340 -13.82 19.13 10.99
N LYS A 341 -13.59 18.63 9.77
CA LYS A 341 -13.04 19.40 8.65
C LYS A 341 -13.99 20.53 8.19
N ASP A 342 -15.30 20.29 8.13
CA ASP A 342 -16.27 21.27 7.62
C ASP A 342 -16.37 22.49 8.56
N LEU A 343 -16.30 22.26 9.87
CA LEU A 343 -16.24 23.32 10.89
C LEU A 343 -14.99 24.19 10.77
N LEU A 344 -13.85 23.56 10.43
CA LEU A 344 -12.56 24.24 10.31
C LEU A 344 -12.42 24.98 8.97
N ASP A 345 -13.00 24.46 7.89
CA ASP A 345 -13.05 25.14 6.58
C ASP A 345 -13.94 26.41 6.64
N MET A 346 -15.01 26.39 7.43
CA MET A 346 -15.81 27.59 7.72
C MET A 346 -15.04 28.62 8.56
N ALA A 347 -14.29 28.19 9.58
CA ALA A 347 -13.45 29.07 10.40
C ALA A 347 -12.30 29.68 9.58
N ARG A 348 -11.68 28.91 8.68
CA ARG A 348 -10.69 29.39 7.70
C ARG A 348 -11.26 30.51 6.83
N SER A 349 -12.46 30.30 6.30
CA SER A 349 -13.13 31.27 5.43
C SER A 349 -13.42 32.57 6.17
N ALA A 350 -13.79 32.48 7.46
CA ALA A 350 -13.96 33.65 8.34
C ALA A 350 -12.65 34.44 8.50
N LEU A 351 -11.55 33.75 8.80
CA LEU A 351 -10.24 34.38 8.99
C LEU A 351 -9.72 35.03 7.70
N LEU A 352 -9.90 34.38 6.56
CA LEU A 352 -9.53 34.95 5.25
C LEU A 352 -10.36 36.19 4.92
N ALA A 353 -11.67 36.19 5.21
CA ALA A 353 -12.54 37.35 5.04
C ALA A 353 -12.10 38.53 5.92
N LEU A 354 -11.65 38.26 7.15
CA LEU A 354 -11.11 39.28 8.06
C LEU A 354 -9.79 39.89 7.55
N CYS A 355 -8.88 39.08 7.01
CA CYS A 355 -7.59 39.56 6.49
C CYS A 355 -7.70 40.32 5.16
N THR A 356 -8.61 39.90 4.28
CA THR A 356 -8.72 40.47 2.91
C THR A 356 -9.74 41.60 2.81
N GLY A 357 -10.59 41.79 3.82
CA GLY A 357 -11.67 42.77 3.80
C GLY A 357 -12.78 42.46 2.79
N LEU A 358 -12.70 41.32 2.10
CA LEU A 358 -13.75 40.81 1.23
C LEU A 358 -14.73 40.01 2.10
N LEU A 359 -15.92 40.58 2.32
CA LEU A 359 -17.06 39.79 2.78
C LEU A 359 -17.35 38.79 1.66
N VAL A 360 -17.16 37.50 1.95
CA VAL A 360 -17.56 36.42 1.05
C VAL A 360 -19.09 36.47 0.98
N GLU A 361 -19.64 36.86 -0.18
CA GLU A 361 -21.08 36.74 -0.49
C GLU A 361 -21.50 35.28 -0.66
#